data_AF-A0AAP7LUC3-F1
#
_entry.id   AF-A0AAP7LUC3-F1
#
_cell.length_a   1.000
_cell.length_b   1.000
_cell.length_c   1.000
_cell.angle_alpha   90.00
_cell.angle_beta   90.00
_cell.angle_gamma   90.00
#
_symmetry.space_group_name_H-M   'P 1'
#
loop_
_entity.id
_entity.type
_entity.pdbx_description
1 polymer ?
#
loop_
_entity_poly.entity_id
_entity_poly.type
_entity_poly.pdbx_seq_one_letter_code
_entity_poly.pdbx_strand_id
1 'polypeptide(L)'
;MQKSKAIKELFKVQDTRNKFKIIKDYDLQIKGFSNITVDLLEQNENYISNQIASTQNIKKIANIIKSNIKSEQNLDYLLSIEKISEKYNEDFNGLLTIFENDKYGELTEKIINNLTVDTSPIKYENSTKNEDKETVLRGIIQSLELKLQIKDQKINEILKLNRELDKKIKNHESQTLKLNDTIKIKNSELNTKEELLQSKIVELNRLKEQSETKESHSLHFKNKETNINDTKINIIGAPDLWKLEKSKNTHFYNEENIDNFIHNYNNTENSKFYVVKFGVTSYASRKLKKQIHVIFINNKEEFIKIIKGE
;
A
#
# COMPACT_ATOMS: atom_id res chain seq x y z
N MET A 1 -13.35 -11.48 -30.74
CA MET A 1 -14.25 -12.44 -31.45
C MET A 1 -15.74 -12.08 -31.29
N GLN A 2 -16.64 -12.41 -32.23
CA GLN A 2 -18.09 -12.23 -32.03
C GLN A 2 -18.66 -13.26 -31.05
N LYS A 3 -19.52 -12.82 -30.12
CA LYS A 3 -20.18 -13.67 -29.10
C LYS A 3 -20.88 -14.91 -29.66
N SER A 4 -21.68 -14.73 -30.71
CA SER A 4 -22.38 -15.83 -31.38
C SER A 4 -21.42 -16.86 -31.98
N LYS A 5 -20.29 -16.39 -32.53
CA LYS A 5 -19.24 -17.24 -33.08
C LYS A 5 -18.56 -18.04 -31.95
N ALA A 6 -18.22 -17.40 -30.83
CA ALA A 6 -17.56 -18.06 -29.70
C ALA A 6 -18.42 -19.17 -29.10
N ILE A 7 -19.69 -18.89 -28.83
CA ILE A 7 -20.63 -19.86 -28.28
C ILE A 7 -20.85 -21.03 -29.26
N LYS A 8 -20.94 -20.75 -30.57
CA LYS A 8 -21.08 -21.78 -31.59
C LYS A 8 -19.87 -22.73 -31.65
N GLU A 9 -18.67 -22.17 -31.70
CA GLU A 9 -17.45 -22.99 -31.78
C GLU A 9 -17.23 -23.78 -30.48
N LEU A 10 -17.49 -23.17 -29.31
CA LEU A 10 -17.44 -23.88 -28.04
C LEU A 10 -18.47 -25.02 -27.97
N PHE A 11 -19.67 -24.84 -28.53
CA PHE A 11 -20.69 -25.88 -28.56
C PHE A 11 -20.28 -27.06 -29.46
N LYS A 12 -19.64 -26.79 -30.60
CA LYS A 12 -19.23 -27.83 -31.54
C LYS A 12 -18.21 -28.81 -30.98
N VAL A 13 -17.27 -28.32 -30.16
CA VAL A 13 -16.21 -29.16 -29.58
C VAL A 13 -16.72 -30.13 -28.52
N GLN A 14 -17.92 -29.90 -27.97
CA GLN A 14 -18.53 -30.76 -26.96
C GLN A 14 -18.92 -32.13 -27.53
N ASP A 15 -18.89 -33.17 -26.71
CA ASP A 15 -19.47 -34.46 -27.08
C ASP A 15 -21.01 -34.40 -27.22
N THR A 16 -21.62 -35.40 -27.86
CA THR A 16 -23.07 -35.46 -28.10
C THR A 16 -23.90 -35.38 -26.82
N ARG A 17 -23.43 -36.00 -25.72
CA ARG A 17 -24.15 -36.03 -24.44
C ARG A 17 -24.15 -34.66 -23.78
N ASN A 18 -23.01 -33.98 -23.80
CA ASN A 18 -22.84 -32.63 -23.29
C ASN A 18 -23.60 -31.62 -24.15
N LYS A 19 -23.57 -31.76 -25.49
CA LYS A 19 -24.42 -30.97 -26.41
C LYS A 19 -25.90 -31.07 -26.04
N PHE A 20 -26.39 -32.29 -25.81
CA PHE A 20 -27.77 -32.52 -25.38
C PHE A 20 -28.07 -31.87 -24.02
N LYS A 21 -27.17 -32.05 -23.05
CA LYS A 21 -27.29 -31.45 -21.71
C LYS A 21 -27.34 -29.92 -21.79
N ILE A 22 -26.46 -29.29 -22.55
CA ILE A 22 -26.43 -27.83 -22.76
C ILE A 22 -27.77 -27.34 -23.33
N ILE A 23 -28.33 -28.03 -24.33
CA ILE A 23 -29.63 -27.66 -24.90
C ILE A 23 -30.74 -27.69 -23.84
N LYS A 24 -30.72 -28.67 -22.94
CA LYS A 24 -31.71 -28.80 -21.86
C LYS A 24 -31.49 -27.78 -20.75
N ASP A 25 -30.27 -27.64 -20.25
CA ASP A 25 -29.92 -26.77 -19.12
C ASP A 25 -30.21 -25.29 -19.44
N TYR A 26 -30.03 -24.88 -20.69
CA TYR A 26 -30.29 -23.51 -21.15
C TYR A 26 -31.65 -23.31 -21.82
N ASP A 27 -32.48 -24.36 -21.89
CA ASP A 27 -33.78 -24.36 -22.58
C ASP A 27 -33.68 -23.77 -24.01
N LEU A 28 -32.73 -24.29 -24.80
CA LEU A 28 -32.43 -23.75 -26.13
C LEU A 28 -33.47 -24.18 -27.17
N GLN A 29 -33.94 -23.22 -27.95
CA GLN A 29 -34.93 -23.46 -29.00
C GLN A 29 -34.25 -23.75 -30.33
N ILE A 30 -34.52 -24.92 -30.91
CA ILE A 30 -34.02 -25.28 -32.23
C ILE A 30 -35.20 -25.33 -33.19
N LYS A 31 -35.20 -24.42 -34.17
CA LYS A 31 -36.30 -24.32 -35.16
C LYS A 31 -36.49 -25.65 -35.88
N GLY A 32 -37.74 -26.10 -35.98
CA GLY A 32 -38.10 -27.35 -36.65
C GLY A 32 -38.17 -28.57 -35.71
N PHE A 33 -37.79 -28.43 -34.44
CA PHE A 33 -37.87 -29.51 -33.46
C PHE A 33 -38.63 -29.07 -32.21
N SER A 34 -39.66 -29.83 -31.85
CA SER A 34 -40.41 -29.63 -30.60
C SER A 34 -39.69 -30.25 -29.40
N ASN A 35 -38.96 -31.34 -29.62
CA ASN A 35 -38.07 -31.98 -28.65
C ASN A 35 -36.82 -32.49 -29.36
N ILE A 36 -35.66 -32.21 -28.78
CA ILE A 36 -34.39 -32.80 -29.21
C ILE A 36 -34.17 -34.07 -28.40
N THR A 37 -33.69 -35.11 -29.08
CA THR A 37 -33.14 -36.34 -28.51
C THR A 37 -31.68 -36.47 -28.92
N VAL A 38 -30.92 -37.36 -28.27
CA VAL A 38 -29.50 -37.61 -28.59
C VAL A 38 -29.34 -38.07 -30.04
N ASP A 39 -30.16 -39.03 -30.49
CA ASP A 39 -30.11 -39.57 -31.85
C ASP A 39 -30.38 -38.50 -32.92
N LEU A 40 -31.32 -37.61 -32.65
CA LEU A 40 -31.66 -36.50 -33.53
C LEU A 40 -30.53 -35.45 -33.60
N LEU A 41 -29.79 -35.30 -32.50
CA LEU A 41 -28.65 -34.42 -32.39
C LEU A 41 -27.47 -34.92 -33.24
N GLU A 42 -27.19 -36.22 -33.21
CA GLU A 42 -26.15 -36.83 -34.04
C GLU A 42 -26.47 -36.70 -35.53
N GLN A 43 -27.72 -36.94 -35.92
CA GLN A 43 -28.13 -36.86 -37.33
C GLN A 43 -28.15 -35.43 -37.90
N ASN A 44 -28.35 -34.42 -37.05
CA ASN A 44 -28.56 -33.01 -37.47
C ASN A 44 -27.55 -32.03 -36.86
N GLU A 45 -26.38 -32.52 -36.46
CA GLU A 45 -25.40 -31.76 -35.66
C GLU A 45 -25.06 -30.39 -36.25
N ASN A 46 -24.79 -30.32 -37.56
CA ASN A 46 -24.44 -29.07 -38.24
C ASN A 46 -25.57 -28.04 -38.19
N TYR A 47 -26.82 -28.49 -38.39
CA TYR A 47 -27.99 -27.62 -38.34
C TYR A 47 -28.23 -27.12 -36.91
N ILE A 48 -28.21 -28.03 -35.93
CA ILE A 48 -28.41 -27.71 -34.52
C ILE A 48 -27.34 -26.73 -34.05
N SER A 49 -26.07 -26.97 -34.35
CA SER A 49 -24.95 -26.07 -34.01
C SER A 49 -25.15 -24.65 -34.56
N ASN A 50 -25.73 -24.51 -35.76
CA ASN A 50 -26.07 -23.19 -36.31
C ASN A 50 -27.23 -22.53 -35.54
N GLN A 51 -28.23 -23.30 -35.10
CA GLN A 51 -29.37 -22.78 -34.33
C GLN A 51 -28.98 -22.36 -32.90
N ILE A 52 -27.96 -22.98 -32.29
CA ILE A 52 -27.38 -22.52 -31.01
C ILE A 52 -26.91 -21.07 -31.10
N ALA A 53 -26.34 -20.68 -32.25
CA ALA A 53 -25.86 -19.32 -32.50
C ALA A 53 -26.96 -18.28 -32.78
N SER A 54 -28.24 -18.68 -32.75
CA SER A 54 -29.36 -17.78 -33.00
C SER A 54 -29.50 -16.70 -31.93
N THR A 55 -29.98 -15.52 -32.32
CA THR A 55 -30.09 -14.37 -31.40
C THR A 55 -30.93 -14.66 -30.16
N GLN A 56 -31.96 -15.51 -30.26
CA GLN A 56 -32.79 -15.91 -29.13
C GLN A 56 -32.02 -16.80 -28.14
N ASN A 57 -31.33 -17.83 -28.64
CA ASN A 57 -30.55 -18.76 -27.81
C ASN A 57 -29.34 -18.06 -27.16
N ILE A 58 -28.63 -17.20 -27.90
CA ILE A 58 -27.52 -16.41 -27.35
C ILE A 58 -27.98 -15.50 -26.21
N LYS A 59 -29.20 -14.93 -26.29
CA LYS A 59 -29.77 -14.13 -25.18
C LYS A 59 -30.07 -15.00 -23.96
N LYS A 60 -30.64 -16.20 -24.13
CA LYS A 60 -30.90 -17.13 -23.02
C LYS A 60 -29.61 -17.51 -22.30
N ILE A 61 -28.59 -17.93 -23.06
CA ILE A 61 -27.25 -18.27 -22.56
C ILE A 61 -26.64 -17.10 -21.79
N ALA A 62 -26.62 -15.91 -22.39
CA ALA A 62 -26.04 -14.73 -21.77
C ALA A 62 -26.74 -14.34 -20.45
N ASN A 63 -28.06 -14.50 -20.36
CA ASN A 63 -28.81 -14.16 -19.15
C ASN A 63 -28.47 -15.11 -17.99
N ILE A 64 -28.41 -16.42 -18.27
CA ILE A 64 -28.06 -17.45 -17.29
C ILE A 64 -26.62 -17.28 -16.79
N ILE A 65 -25.68 -17.01 -17.70
CA ILE A 65 -24.28 -16.75 -17.31
C ILE A 65 -24.17 -15.47 -16.48
N LYS A 66 -24.85 -14.38 -16.88
CA LYS A 66 -24.84 -13.12 -16.10
C LYS A 66 -25.44 -13.28 -14.69
N SER A 67 -26.45 -14.11 -14.50
CA SER A 67 -26.96 -14.39 -13.15
C SER A 67 -25.94 -15.14 -12.31
N ASN A 68 -25.18 -16.08 -12.91
CA ASN A 68 -24.17 -16.88 -12.21
C ASN A 68 -22.90 -16.06 -11.89
N ILE A 69 -22.49 -15.14 -12.78
CA ILE A 69 -21.36 -14.22 -12.54
C ILE A 69 -21.63 -13.27 -11.37
N LYS A 70 -22.88 -12.85 -11.16
CA LYS A 70 -23.21 -11.96 -10.02
C LYS A 70 -23.07 -12.66 -8.67
N SER A 71 -23.16 -13.99 -8.62
CA SER A 71 -22.98 -14.78 -7.40
C SER A 71 -21.52 -15.18 -7.14
N GLU A 72 -20.69 -15.28 -8.17
CA GLU A 72 -19.27 -15.65 -8.05
C GLU A 72 -18.37 -14.56 -8.65
N GLN A 73 -17.58 -13.88 -7.81
CA GLN A 73 -16.49 -13.01 -8.25
C GLN A 73 -15.34 -13.86 -8.83
N ASN A 74 -15.59 -14.54 -9.93
CA ASN A 74 -14.64 -15.45 -10.56
C ASN A 74 -13.57 -14.64 -11.33
N LEU A 75 -12.36 -14.56 -10.75
CA LEU A 75 -11.19 -13.89 -11.32
C LEU A 75 -10.35 -14.80 -12.23
N ASP A 76 -10.81 -16.01 -12.54
CA ASP A 76 -10.04 -16.98 -13.32
C ASP A 76 -9.74 -16.51 -14.75
N TYR A 77 -10.42 -15.49 -15.25
CA TYR A 77 -10.11 -14.87 -16.55
C TYR A 77 -8.74 -14.17 -16.57
N LEU A 78 -8.10 -14.00 -15.40
CA LEU A 78 -6.74 -13.48 -15.26
C LEU A 78 -5.66 -14.59 -15.30
N LEU A 79 -6.07 -15.86 -15.32
CA LEU A 79 -5.13 -16.98 -15.40
C LEU A 79 -4.55 -17.12 -16.81
N SER A 80 -3.43 -17.83 -16.92
CA SER A 80 -2.88 -18.20 -18.23
C SER A 80 -3.82 -19.19 -18.94
N ILE A 81 -3.73 -19.23 -20.28
CA ILE A 81 -4.58 -20.08 -21.11
C ILE A 81 -4.43 -21.55 -20.72
N GLU A 82 -3.21 -21.99 -20.41
CA GLU A 82 -2.93 -23.37 -19.99
C GLU A 82 -3.68 -23.72 -18.71
N LYS A 83 -3.65 -22.84 -17.70
CA LYS A 83 -4.35 -23.05 -16.43
C LYS A 83 -5.86 -23.03 -16.58
N ILE A 84 -6.40 -22.19 -17.47
CA ILE A 84 -7.84 -22.16 -17.78
C ILE A 84 -8.24 -23.47 -18.47
N SER A 85 -7.46 -23.92 -19.45
CA SER A 85 -7.71 -25.18 -20.15
C SER A 85 -7.62 -26.38 -19.20
N GLU A 86 -6.66 -26.42 -18.28
CA GLU A 86 -6.55 -27.47 -17.26
C GLU A 86 -7.72 -27.47 -16.28
N LYS A 87 -8.13 -26.29 -15.79
CA LYS A 87 -9.18 -26.17 -14.77
C LYS A 87 -10.57 -26.51 -15.32
N TYR A 88 -10.86 -26.01 -16.52
CA TYR A 88 -12.20 -26.13 -17.09
C TYR A 88 -12.33 -27.31 -18.05
N ASN A 89 -11.24 -27.76 -18.70
CA ASN A 89 -11.17 -28.97 -19.52
C ASN A 89 -12.43 -29.20 -20.38
N GLU A 90 -12.79 -28.17 -21.18
CA GLU A 90 -13.98 -28.10 -22.06
C GLU A 90 -15.33 -27.79 -21.38
N ASP A 91 -15.38 -27.54 -20.07
CA ASP A 91 -16.62 -27.15 -19.38
C ASP A 91 -17.26 -25.91 -20.01
N PHE A 92 -18.43 -26.12 -20.60
CA PHE A 92 -19.16 -25.11 -21.34
C PHE A 92 -19.52 -23.90 -20.46
N ASN A 93 -19.97 -24.14 -19.23
CA ASN A 93 -20.46 -23.07 -18.35
C ASN A 93 -19.31 -22.22 -17.79
N GLY A 94 -18.27 -22.89 -17.31
CA GLY A 94 -17.07 -22.23 -16.81
C GLY A 94 -16.38 -21.41 -17.89
N LEU A 95 -16.18 -21.97 -19.08
CA LEU A 95 -15.55 -21.24 -20.20
C LEU A 95 -16.39 -20.05 -20.67
N LEU A 96 -17.72 -20.16 -20.71
CA LEU A 96 -18.58 -19.01 -21.02
C LEU A 96 -18.49 -17.89 -19.98
N THR A 97 -18.31 -18.25 -18.71
CA THR A 97 -18.09 -17.28 -17.63
C THR A 97 -16.80 -16.50 -17.86
N ILE A 98 -15.71 -17.18 -18.25
CA ILE A 98 -14.46 -16.55 -18.65
C ILE A 98 -14.67 -15.63 -19.86
N PHE A 99 -15.38 -16.09 -20.89
CA PHE A 99 -15.59 -15.32 -22.12
C PHE A 99 -16.39 -14.05 -21.90
N GLU A 100 -17.39 -14.07 -21.01
CA GLU A 100 -18.16 -12.87 -20.65
C GLU A 100 -17.31 -11.86 -19.89
N ASN A 101 -16.42 -12.32 -18.99
CA ASN A 101 -15.49 -11.45 -18.28
C ASN A 101 -14.43 -10.83 -19.21
N ASP A 102 -13.93 -11.60 -20.17
CA ASP A 102 -13.05 -11.15 -21.26
C ASP A 102 -13.80 -10.33 -22.34
N LYS A 103 -15.13 -10.22 -22.24
CA LYS A 103 -16.00 -9.57 -23.24
C LYS A 103 -15.80 -10.12 -24.66
N TYR A 104 -15.53 -11.42 -24.79
CA TYR A 104 -15.23 -12.09 -26.06
C TYR A 104 -14.01 -11.49 -26.80
N GLY A 105 -13.02 -11.04 -26.04
CA GLY A 105 -11.78 -10.43 -26.51
C GLY A 105 -10.75 -11.44 -27.03
N GLU A 106 -9.47 -11.15 -26.76
CA GLU A 106 -8.33 -11.91 -27.26
C GLU A 106 -8.17 -13.27 -26.55
N LEU A 107 -8.45 -13.32 -25.24
CA LEU A 107 -8.34 -14.55 -24.45
C LEU A 107 -9.34 -15.59 -24.96
N THR A 108 -10.59 -15.17 -25.19
CA THR A 108 -11.65 -16.01 -25.76
C THR A 108 -11.24 -16.60 -27.10
N GLU A 109 -10.67 -15.78 -27.98
CA GLU A 109 -10.24 -16.21 -29.31
C GLU A 109 -9.12 -17.25 -29.23
N LYS A 110 -8.12 -17.03 -28.37
CA LYS A 110 -7.03 -17.99 -28.15
C LYS A 110 -7.53 -19.31 -27.58
N ILE A 111 -8.45 -19.29 -26.60
CA ILE A 111 -9.03 -20.51 -26.03
C ILE A 111 -9.79 -21.30 -27.10
N ILE A 112 -10.66 -20.64 -27.88
CA ILE A 112 -11.41 -21.31 -28.95
C ILE A 112 -10.47 -21.89 -30.02
N ASN A 113 -9.44 -21.14 -30.42
CA ASN A 113 -8.46 -21.65 -31.39
C ASN A 113 -7.74 -22.90 -30.85
N ASN A 114 -7.32 -22.90 -29.59
CA ASN A 114 -6.71 -24.06 -28.97
C ASN A 114 -7.64 -25.29 -28.94
N LEU A 115 -8.94 -25.08 -28.71
CA LEU A 115 -9.94 -26.16 -28.70
C LEU A 115 -10.30 -26.68 -30.11
N THR A 116 -10.16 -25.86 -31.15
CA THR A 116 -10.60 -26.20 -32.52
C THR A 116 -9.47 -26.71 -33.42
N VAL A 117 -8.20 -26.51 -33.04
CA VAL A 117 -7.04 -26.93 -33.84
C VAL A 117 -6.90 -28.46 -33.97
N ASP A 118 -7.60 -29.26 -33.16
CA ASP A 118 -7.48 -30.73 -33.17
C ASP A 118 -8.53 -31.53 -33.98
N THR A 119 -9.41 -30.90 -34.77
CA THR A 119 -10.52 -31.64 -35.44
C THR A 119 -10.73 -31.37 -36.95
N SER A 120 -9.70 -31.09 -37.74
CA SER A 120 -9.87 -31.07 -39.21
C SER A 120 -9.81 -32.49 -39.79
N PRO A 121 -10.89 -33.05 -40.36
CA PRO A 121 -10.83 -34.32 -41.07
C PRO A 121 -10.11 -34.09 -42.40
N ILE A 122 -9.07 -34.86 -42.66
CA ILE A 122 -8.46 -34.97 -43.99
C ILE A 122 -9.55 -35.50 -44.92
N LYS A 123 -10.01 -34.69 -45.88
CA LYS A 123 -10.92 -35.14 -46.95
C LYS A 123 -10.16 -36.12 -47.83
N TYR A 124 -10.52 -37.40 -47.78
CA TYR A 124 -10.10 -38.39 -48.76
C TYR A 124 -11.14 -38.48 -49.88
N GLU A 125 -10.74 -38.14 -51.10
CA GLU A 125 -11.42 -38.61 -52.31
C GLU A 125 -11.14 -40.11 -52.49
N ASN A 126 -12.19 -40.88 -52.75
CA ASN A 126 -12.08 -42.31 -52.97
C ASN A 126 -11.51 -42.60 -54.37
N SER A 127 -10.28 -43.13 -54.44
CA SER A 127 -9.86 -44.00 -55.55
C SER A 127 -9.48 -45.38 -55.02
N THR A 128 -9.98 -46.39 -55.72
CA THR A 128 -9.80 -47.81 -55.41
C THR A 128 -8.37 -48.28 -55.70
N LYS A 129 -7.71 -48.89 -54.70
CA LYS A 129 -7.19 -50.29 -54.67
C LYS A 129 -6.12 -50.40 -53.59
N ASN A 130 -6.03 -51.58 -52.98
CA ASN A 130 -5.45 -51.87 -51.66
C ASN A 130 -3.99 -51.40 -51.39
N GLU A 131 -3.22 -50.98 -52.40
CA GLU A 131 -1.89 -50.37 -52.23
C GLU A 131 -1.95 -48.93 -51.68
N ASP A 132 -3.02 -48.18 -51.95
CA ASP A 132 -3.18 -46.79 -51.48
C ASP A 132 -3.39 -46.67 -49.97
N LYS A 133 -3.92 -47.72 -49.33
CA LYS A 133 -4.13 -47.71 -47.87
C LYS A 133 -2.82 -47.86 -47.11
N GLU A 134 -1.89 -48.67 -47.63
CA GLU A 134 -0.59 -48.87 -47.00
C GLU A 134 0.28 -47.61 -47.11
N THR A 135 0.31 -46.94 -48.28
CA THR A 135 1.02 -45.67 -48.46
C THR A 135 0.42 -44.55 -47.60
N VAL A 136 -0.91 -44.47 -47.50
CA VAL A 136 -1.58 -43.54 -46.58
C VAL A 136 -1.22 -43.83 -45.12
N LEU A 137 -1.27 -45.09 -44.68
CA LEU A 137 -0.90 -45.48 -43.32
C LEU A 137 0.58 -45.20 -43.03
N ARG A 138 1.48 -45.47 -43.98
CA ARG A 138 2.91 -45.13 -43.85
C ARG A 138 3.14 -43.62 -43.74
N GLY A 139 2.41 -42.82 -44.52
CA GLY A 139 2.46 -41.35 -44.40
C GLY A 139 1.98 -40.85 -43.04
N ILE A 140 0.92 -41.46 -42.49
CA ILE A 140 0.42 -41.16 -41.14
C ILE A 140 1.46 -41.54 -40.08
N ILE A 141 2.06 -42.74 -40.19
CA ILE A 141 3.09 -43.21 -39.25
C ILE A 141 4.29 -42.26 -39.27
N GLN A 142 4.81 -41.88 -40.44
CA GLN A 142 5.93 -40.94 -40.55
C GLN A 142 5.60 -39.56 -39.98
N SER A 143 4.37 -39.08 -40.19
CA SER A 143 3.90 -37.82 -39.60
C SER A 143 3.86 -37.90 -38.07
N LEU A 144 3.38 -39.02 -37.52
CA LEU A 144 3.34 -39.25 -36.09
C LEU A 144 4.73 -39.41 -35.48
N GLU A 145 5.64 -40.13 -36.14
CA GLU A 145 7.03 -40.28 -35.74
C GLU A 145 7.75 -38.92 -35.70
N LEU A 146 7.54 -38.08 -36.73
CA LEU A 146 8.10 -36.73 -36.75
C LEU A 146 7.53 -35.86 -35.62
N LYS A 147 6.22 -35.92 -35.39
CA LYS A 147 5.57 -35.22 -34.25
C LYS A 147 6.13 -35.70 -32.91
N LEU A 148 6.37 -37.00 -32.77
CA LEU A 148 6.94 -37.60 -31.56
C LEU A 148 8.38 -37.09 -31.34
N GLN A 149 9.21 -37.10 -32.38
CA GLN A 149 10.58 -36.61 -32.34
C GLN A 149 10.65 -35.12 -31.95
N ILE A 150 9.75 -34.29 -32.47
CA ILE A 150 9.66 -32.86 -32.09
C ILE A 150 9.27 -32.73 -30.62
N LYS A 151 8.33 -33.55 -30.13
CA LYS A 151 7.96 -33.56 -28.71
C LYS A 151 9.13 -33.98 -27.82
N ASP A 152 9.88 -35.01 -28.21
CA ASP A 152 11.06 -35.48 -27.48
C ASP A 152 12.16 -34.40 -27.40
N GLN A 153 12.38 -33.66 -28.49
CA GLN A 153 13.31 -32.52 -28.49
C GLN A 153 12.86 -31.44 -27.50
N LYS A 154 11.57 -31.08 -27.50
CA LYS A 154 11.02 -30.11 -26.53
C LYS A 154 11.15 -30.59 -25.09
N ILE A 155 10.91 -31.87 -24.83
CA ILE A 155 11.10 -32.47 -23.50
C ILE A 155 12.56 -32.32 -23.05
N ASN A 156 13.51 -32.61 -23.94
CA ASN A 156 14.94 -32.47 -23.61
C ASN A 156 15.36 -31.02 -23.32
N GLU A 157 14.81 -30.04 -24.07
CA GLU A 157 15.03 -28.62 -23.79
C GLU A 157 14.48 -28.21 -22.42
N ILE A 158 13.25 -28.64 -22.10
CA ILE A 158 12.62 -28.38 -20.80
C ILE A 158 13.45 -29.01 -19.67
N LEU A 159 13.92 -30.25 -19.84
CA LEU A 159 14.77 -30.91 -18.85
C LEU A 159 16.10 -30.17 -18.63
N LYS A 160 16.70 -29.61 -19.68
CA LYS A 160 17.90 -28.79 -19.56
C LYS A 160 17.61 -27.50 -18.79
N LEU A 161 16.52 -26.81 -19.13
CA LEU A 161 16.10 -25.59 -18.45
C LEU A 161 15.83 -25.83 -16.96
N ASN A 162 15.14 -26.91 -16.62
CA ASN A 162 14.86 -27.28 -15.23
C ASN A 162 16.15 -27.52 -14.43
N ARG A 163 17.15 -28.20 -15.01
CA ARG A 163 18.45 -28.39 -14.36
C ARG A 163 19.19 -27.08 -14.11
N GLU A 164 19.08 -26.11 -15.02
CA GLU A 164 19.68 -24.77 -14.82
C GLU A 164 18.95 -23.98 -13.74
N LEU A 165 17.61 -24.04 -13.71
CA LEU A 165 16.80 -23.40 -12.68
C LEU A 165 17.06 -23.99 -11.29
N ASP A 166 17.15 -25.31 -11.16
CA ASP A 166 17.48 -25.98 -9.89
C ASP A 166 18.84 -25.53 -9.34
N LYS A 167 19.84 -25.36 -10.22
CA LYS A 167 21.15 -24.82 -9.82
C LYS A 167 21.05 -23.39 -9.31
N LYS A 168 20.24 -22.54 -9.95
CA LYS A 168 20.01 -21.16 -9.51
C LYS A 168 19.30 -21.13 -8.16
N ILE A 169 18.28 -21.96 -7.97
CA ILE A 169 17.54 -22.09 -6.70
C ILE A 169 18.50 -22.45 -5.56
N LYS A 170 19.30 -23.51 -5.72
CA LYS A 170 20.29 -23.92 -4.70
C LYS A 170 21.30 -22.83 -4.37
N ASN A 171 21.72 -22.05 -5.36
CA ASN A 171 22.63 -20.92 -5.14
C ASN A 171 21.96 -19.81 -4.32
N HIS A 172 20.71 -19.44 -4.65
CA HIS A 172 19.95 -18.45 -3.90
C HIS A 172 19.62 -18.91 -2.47
N GLU A 173 19.32 -20.19 -2.27
CA GLU A 173 19.15 -20.77 -0.93
C GLU A 173 20.44 -20.64 -0.10
N SER A 174 21.60 -20.97 -0.67
CA SER A 174 22.89 -20.80 0.00
C SER A 174 23.19 -19.34 0.35
N GLN A 175 22.88 -18.41 -0.55
CA GLN A 175 23.01 -16.97 -0.29
C GLN A 175 22.09 -16.51 0.84
N THR A 176 20.84 -17.00 0.86
CA THR A 176 19.86 -16.65 1.89
C THR A 176 20.30 -17.12 3.27
N LEU A 177 20.83 -18.34 3.38
CA LEU A 177 21.38 -18.86 4.64
C LEU A 177 22.53 -17.99 5.16
N LYS A 178 23.50 -17.65 4.30
CA LYS A 178 24.63 -16.76 4.65
C LYS A 178 24.17 -15.38 5.11
N LEU A 179 23.16 -14.82 4.43
CA LEU A 179 22.60 -13.53 4.78
C LEU A 179 21.92 -13.58 6.15
N ASN A 180 21.16 -14.64 6.41
CA ASN A 180 20.46 -14.83 7.69
C ASN A 180 21.44 -14.97 8.85
N ASP A 181 22.52 -15.74 8.68
CA ASP A 181 23.59 -15.83 9.67
C ASP A 181 24.23 -14.46 9.94
N THR A 182 24.46 -13.68 8.89
CA THR A 182 25.00 -12.32 9.01
C THR A 182 24.05 -11.39 9.78
N ILE A 183 22.74 -11.46 9.49
CA ILE A 183 21.71 -10.68 10.20
C ILE A 183 21.68 -11.07 11.68
N LYS A 184 21.76 -12.37 11.99
CA LYS A 184 21.78 -12.86 13.37
C LYS A 184 22.97 -12.31 14.15
N ILE A 185 24.17 -12.32 13.55
CA ILE A 185 25.37 -11.75 14.18
C ILE A 185 25.19 -10.26 14.42
N LYS A 186 24.75 -9.49 13.41
CA LYS A 186 24.54 -8.04 13.54
C LYS A 186 23.49 -7.67 14.58
N ASN A 187 22.43 -8.47 14.72
CA ASN A 187 21.42 -8.25 15.76
C ASN A 187 21.99 -8.47 17.15
N SER A 188 22.80 -9.51 17.35
CA SER A 188 23.50 -9.72 18.62
C SER A 188 24.44 -8.54 18.95
N GLU A 189 25.20 -8.05 17.98
CA GLU A 189 26.05 -6.87 18.14
C GLU A 189 25.23 -5.61 18.45
N LEU A 190 24.05 -5.44 17.87
CA LEU A 190 23.17 -4.32 18.15
C LEU A 190 22.65 -4.37 19.60
N ASN A 191 22.18 -5.54 20.05
CA ASN A 191 21.69 -5.73 21.41
C ASN A 191 22.77 -5.42 22.45
N THR A 192 24.00 -5.91 22.24
CA THR A 192 25.12 -5.60 23.16
C THR A 192 25.44 -4.10 23.22
N LYS A 193 25.35 -3.38 22.09
CA LYS A 193 25.52 -1.92 22.07
C LYS A 193 24.38 -1.20 22.77
N GLU A 194 23.15 -1.70 22.64
CA GLU A 194 21.97 -1.16 23.31
C GLU A 194 22.09 -1.30 24.84
N GLU A 195 22.47 -2.48 25.33
CA GLU A 195 22.73 -2.73 26.76
C GLU A 195 23.83 -1.79 27.30
N LEU A 196 24.91 -1.60 26.55
CA LEU A 196 25.99 -0.67 26.92
C LEU A 196 25.50 0.79 26.95
N LEU A 197 24.62 1.18 26.03
CA LEU A 197 24.05 2.52 26.02
C LEU A 197 23.15 2.75 27.23
N GLN A 198 22.29 1.78 27.55
CA GLN A 198 21.42 1.85 28.72
C GLN A 198 22.22 1.97 30.01
N SER A 199 23.30 1.21 30.17
CA SER A 199 24.16 1.32 31.37
C SER A 199 24.80 2.71 31.49
N LYS A 200 25.27 3.30 30.37
CA LYS A 200 25.79 4.67 30.36
C LYS A 200 24.74 5.73 30.68
N ILE A 201 23.51 5.57 30.21
CA ILE A 201 22.41 6.48 30.54
C ILE A 201 22.14 6.46 32.06
N VAL A 202 22.10 5.27 32.67
CA VAL A 202 21.93 5.12 34.12
C VAL A 202 23.07 5.80 34.88
N GLU A 203 24.31 5.62 34.44
CA GLU A 203 25.48 6.26 35.06
C GLU A 203 25.42 7.79 34.96
N LEU A 204 25.06 8.33 33.78
CA LEU A 204 24.89 9.77 33.57
C LEU A 204 23.79 10.35 34.45
N ASN A 205 22.65 9.66 34.60
CA ASN A 205 21.58 10.10 35.49
C ASN A 205 22.05 10.14 36.95
N ARG A 206 22.81 9.13 37.40
CA ARG A 206 23.40 9.12 38.74
C ARG A 206 24.36 10.30 38.95
N LEU A 207 25.20 10.60 37.96
CA LEU A 207 26.12 11.74 38.03
C LEU A 207 25.37 13.08 38.05
N LYS A 208 24.28 13.19 37.29
CA LYS A 208 23.40 14.36 37.29
C LYS A 208 22.78 14.59 38.67
N GLU A 209 22.20 13.57 39.29
CA GLU A 209 21.65 13.65 40.66
C GLU A 209 22.73 14.08 41.68
N GLN A 210 23.94 13.55 41.54
CA GLN A 210 25.09 13.96 42.38
C GLN A 210 25.53 15.41 42.15
N SER A 211 25.39 15.93 40.93
CA SER A 211 25.66 17.35 40.65
C SER A 211 24.57 18.26 41.21
N GLU A 212 23.30 17.89 41.06
CA GLU A 212 22.16 18.69 41.54
C GLU A 212 22.14 18.78 43.07
N THR A 213 22.51 17.71 43.76
CA THR A 213 22.65 17.70 45.23
C THR A 213 23.82 18.57 45.70
N LYS A 214 24.96 18.56 45.00
CA LYS A 214 26.10 19.45 45.28
C LYS A 214 25.75 20.92 45.00
N GLU A 215 25.03 21.19 43.92
CA GLU A 215 24.59 22.54 43.55
C GLU A 215 23.58 23.09 44.57
N SER A 216 22.63 22.26 45.02
CA SER A 216 21.69 22.56 46.10
C SER A 216 22.38 22.84 47.43
N HIS A 217 23.40 22.06 47.79
CA HIS A 217 24.22 22.34 48.96
C HIS A 217 25.01 23.65 48.81
N SER A 218 25.54 23.94 47.62
CA SER A 218 26.24 25.22 47.36
C SER A 218 25.29 26.43 47.44
N LEU A 219 24.05 26.29 46.94
CA LEU A 219 22.99 27.29 47.03
C LEU A 219 22.57 27.52 48.49
N HIS A 220 22.53 26.47 49.31
CA HIS A 220 22.19 26.59 50.71
C HIS A 220 23.27 27.34 51.52
N PHE A 221 24.55 27.19 51.14
CA PHE A 221 25.65 27.99 51.69
C PHE A 221 25.61 29.43 51.17
N LYS A 222 25.38 29.64 49.86
CA LYS A 222 25.20 30.97 49.27
C LYS A 222 24.04 31.74 49.88
N ASN A 223 22.88 31.11 50.09
CA ASN A 223 21.69 31.74 50.67
C ASN A 223 21.85 32.13 52.14
N LYS A 224 22.77 31.49 52.88
CA LYS A 224 23.14 31.94 54.24
C LYS A 224 24.04 33.18 54.21
N GLU A 225 24.84 33.37 53.16
CA GLU A 225 25.70 34.55 52.98
C GLU A 225 25.01 35.72 52.25
N THR A 226 24.00 35.46 51.40
CA THR A 226 23.31 36.50 50.61
C THR A 226 22.08 37.12 51.27
N ASN A 227 21.77 36.78 52.53
CA ASN A 227 20.66 37.40 53.27
C ASN A 227 21.01 38.79 53.86
N ILE A 228 21.97 39.48 53.26
CA ILE A 228 22.32 40.88 53.55
C ILE A 228 22.12 41.69 52.25
N ASN A 229 20.91 42.25 52.10
CA ASN A 229 20.52 43.38 51.26
C ASN A 229 21.06 43.47 49.81
N ASP A 230 20.37 42.86 48.84
CA ASP A 230 20.55 43.21 47.42
C ASP A 230 19.26 43.07 46.59
N THR A 231 18.23 43.86 46.93
CA THR A 231 17.01 43.96 46.09
C THR A 231 17.24 44.95 44.95
N LYS A 232 17.22 44.48 43.70
CA LYS A 232 17.36 45.34 42.50
C LYS A 232 16.10 46.20 42.30
N ILE A 233 16.28 47.50 42.09
CA ILE A 233 15.21 48.48 41.83
C ILE A 233 15.13 48.76 40.33
N ASN A 234 13.95 48.58 39.72
CA ASN A 234 13.72 48.82 38.29
C ASN A 234 12.75 49.99 38.09
N ILE A 235 13.13 51.01 37.31
CA ILE A 235 12.33 52.22 37.08
C ILE A 235 12.12 52.49 35.57
N ILE A 236 10.88 52.74 35.14
CA ILE A 236 10.55 53.13 33.75
C ILE A 236 10.06 54.57 33.65
N GLY A 237 10.47 55.27 32.59
CA GLY A 237 9.95 56.59 32.23
C GLY A 237 10.51 57.74 33.06
N ALA A 238 11.57 57.52 33.83
CA ALA A 238 12.21 58.62 34.54
C ALA A 238 12.82 59.64 33.54
N PRO A 239 12.61 60.96 33.72
CA PRO A 239 13.31 61.98 32.95
C PRO A 239 14.83 61.88 33.14
N ASP A 240 15.62 62.22 32.13
CA ASP A 240 17.09 62.14 32.23
C ASP A 240 17.65 63.00 33.37
N LEU A 241 17.02 64.14 33.64
CA LEU A 241 17.32 65.02 34.77
C LEU A 241 17.16 64.34 36.15
N TRP A 242 16.36 63.28 36.25
CA TRP A 242 16.14 62.52 37.49
C TRP A 242 17.08 61.32 37.59
N LYS A 243 17.64 60.86 36.46
CA LYS A 243 18.60 59.74 36.41
C LYS A 243 20.00 60.11 36.91
N LEU A 244 20.24 61.36 37.33
CA LEU A 244 21.56 61.83 37.76
C LEU A 244 21.92 61.33 39.17
N GLU A 245 20.93 61.05 40.02
CA GLU A 245 21.12 60.51 41.38
C GLU A 245 21.10 58.96 41.34
N LYS A 246 22.08 58.33 40.69
CA LYS A 246 22.11 56.87 40.55
C LYS A 246 22.58 56.18 41.83
N SER A 247 21.76 55.33 42.44
CA SER A 247 22.22 54.28 43.35
C SER A 247 22.67 53.05 42.55
N LYS A 248 23.69 52.32 43.05
CA LYS A 248 24.32 51.18 42.33
C LYS A 248 23.35 50.04 41.95
N ASN A 249 22.18 49.98 42.58
CA ASN A 249 21.19 48.91 42.42
C ASN A 249 19.95 49.32 41.60
N THR A 250 19.96 50.50 40.99
CA THR A 250 18.81 51.03 40.22
C THR A 250 19.04 50.93 38.72
N HIS A 251 18.10 50.31 38.00
CA HIS A 251 18.11 50.17 36.55
C HIS A 251 16.97 50.99 35.93
N PHE A 252 17.31 51.77 34.89
CA PHE A 252 16.36 52.63 34.18
C PHE A 252 16.02 52.08 32.81
N TYR A 253 14.73 52.07 32.47
CA TYR A 253 14.23 51.64 31.17
C TYR A 253 13.41 52.74 30.49
N ASN A 254 13.47 52.74 29.16
CA ASN A 254 12.63 53.57 28.31
C ASN A 254 11.33 52.84 27.97
N GLU A 255 10.34 53.59 27.47
CA GLU A 255 9.02 53.07 27.11
C GLU A 255 9.07 51.92 26.08
N GLU A 256 10.02 51.98 25.14
CA GLU A 256 10.22 50.94 24.10
C GLU A 256 10.56 49.56 24.69
N ASN A 257 11.13 49.52 25.89
CA ASN A 257 11.57 48.29 26.53
C ASN A 257 10.46 47.62 27.37
N ILE A 258 9.26 48.22 27.44
CA ILE A 258 8.17 47.72 28.29
C ILE A 258 7.77 46.28 27.92
N ASP A 259 7.67 45.97 26.63
CA ASP A 259 7.13 44.68 26.18
C ASP A 259 8.09 43.53 26.47
N ASN A 260 9.38 43.74 26.19
CA ASN A 260 10.43 42.79 26.54
C ASN A 260 10.56 42.64 28.05
N PHE A 261 10.42 43.74 28.80
CA PHE A 261 10.50 43.72 30.25
C PHE A 261 9.35 42.95 30.89
N ILE A 262 8.09 43.20 30.49
CA ILE A 262 6.91 42.45 30.99
C ILE A 262 7.08 40.95 30.76
N HIS A 263 7.59 40.56 29.58
CA HIS A 263 7.80 39.16 29.24
C HIS A 263 8.81 38.46 30.16
N ASN A 264 9.94 39.11 30.43
CA ASN A 264 10.99 38.54 31.28
C ASN A 264 10.62 38.56 32.76
N TYR A 265 9.90 39.59 33.19
CA TYR A 265 9.62 39.85 34.60
C TYR A 265 8.55 38.93 35.19
N ASN A 266 7.53 38.55 34.42
CA ASN A 266 6.49 37.63 34.88
C ASN A 266 7.01 36.23 35.28
N ASN A 267 8.29 35.94 35.00
CA ASN A 267 8.96 34.68 35.35
C ASN A 267 9.90 34.78 36.57
N THR A 268 10.03 35.94 37.23
CA THR A 268 10.97 36.16 38.35
C THR A 268 10.32 36.85 39.55
N GLU A 269 10.25 36.15 40.69
CA GLU A 269 9.42 36.55 41.86
C GLU A 269 9.92 37.73 42.72
N ASN A 270 11.08 38.35 42.48
CA ASN A 270 11.72 39.15 43.55
C ASN A 270 12.27 40.55 43.16
N SER A 271 11.61 41.34 42.32
CA SER A 271 12.09 42.71 42.07
C SER A 271 10.97 43.73 42.00
N LYS A 272 10.89 44.70 42.93
CA LYS A 272 9.84 45.74 42.88
C LYS A 272 10.02 46.64 41.65
N PHE A 273 8.91 47.00 41.01
CA PHE A 273 8.92 47.74 39.76
C PHE A 273 8.20 49.09 39.89
N TYR A 274 8.86 50.16 39.41
CA TYR A 274 8.38 51.53 39.55
C TYR A 274 8.22 52.22 38.20
N VAL A 275 7.15 53.01 38.05
CA VAL A 275 6.82 53.71 36.80
C VAL A 275 6.58 55.17 37.09
N VAL A 276 7.33 56.06 36.43
CA VAL A 276 7.09 57.49 36.50
C VAL A 276 5.93 57.85 35.57
N LYS A 277 4.78 58.19 36.16
CA LYS A 277 3.49 58.25 35.46
C LYS A 277 3.45 59.22 34.28
N PHE A 278 4.16 60.35 34.38
CA PHE A 278 4.18 61.37 33.32
C PHE A 278 5.26 61.11 32.24
N GLY A 279 6.14 60.13 32.45
CA GLY A 279 7.19 59.78 31.48
C GLY A 279 6.89 58.55 30.63
N VAL A 280 5.64 58.08 30.66
CA VAL A 280 5.13 57.01 29.78
C VAL A 280 3.80 57.45 29.16
N THR A 281 3.50 56.97 27.95
CA THR A 281 2.20 57.27 27.34
C THR A 281 1.03 56.71 28.14
N SER A 282 -0.16 57.28 27.93
CA SER A 282 -1.42 56.77 28.51
C SER A 282 -1.74 55.33 28.09
N TYR A 283 -1.21 54.88 26.94
CA TYR A 283 -1.34 53.49 26.49
C TYR A 283 -0.44 52.56 27.31
N ALA A 284 0.85 52.90 27.44
CA ALA A 284 1.81 52.15 28.24
C ALA A 284 1.41 52.08 29.73
N SER A 285 0.94 53.18 30.31
CA SER A 285 0.46 53.22 31.70
C SER A 285 -0.70 52.24 31.95
N ARG A 286 -1.66 52.15 31.01
CA ARG A 286 -2.77 51.18 31.09
C ARG A 286 -2.30 49.73 30.98
N LYS A 287 -1.27 49.46 30.18
CA LYS A 287 -0.68 48.12 30.02
C LYS A 287 0.06 47.67 31.29
N LEU A 288 0.84 48.58 31.89
CA LEU A 288 1.61 48.32 33.11
C LEU A 288 0.73 48.19 34.36
N LYS A 289 -0.38 48.93 34.44
CA LYS A 289 -1.33 48.83 35.57
C LYS A 289 -1.95 47.44 35.74
N LYS A 290 -1.93 46.59 34.70
CA LYS A 290 -2.43 45.21 34.75
C LYS A 290 -1.46 44.22 35.38
N GLN A 291 -0.22 44.61 35.67
CA GLN A 291 0.81 43.73 36.23
C GLN A 291 0.82 43.80 37.77
N ILE A 292 1.10 42.67 38.43
CA ILE A 292 0.81 42.45 39.87
C ILE A 292 1.73 43.23 40.82
N HIS A 293 2.89 43.73 40.34
CA HIS A 293 3.93 44.33 41.19
C HIS A 293 4.42 45.71 40.74
N VAL A 294 3.53 46.51 40.14
CA VAL A 294 3.86 47.85 39.60
C VAL A 294 3.42 48.97 40.55
N ILE A 295 4.37 49.84 40.92
CA ILE A 295 4.12 51.03 41.72
C ILE A 295 4.29 52.28 40.85
N PHE A 296 3.28 53.15 40.82
CA PHE A 296 3.35 54.40 40.07
C PHE A 296 3.90 55.53 40.94
N ILE A 297 4.94 56.20 40.43
CA ILE A 297 5.55 57.40 41.02
C ILE A 297 4.87 58.62 40.39
N ASN A 298 4.31 59.48 41.24
CA ASN A 298 3.57 60.67 40.80
C ASN A 298 4.39 61.95 40.90
N ASN A 299 5.42 61.99 41.76
CA ASN A 299 6.22 63.18 42.00
C ASN A 299 7.70 62.84 42.25
N LYS A 300 8.54 63.88 42.30
CA LYS A 300 10.00 63.73 42.48
C LYS A 300 10.38 63.26 43.90
N GLU A 301 9.58 63.59 44.90
CA GLU A 301 9.86 63.21 46.30
C GLU A 301 9.72 61.70 46.51
N GLU A 302 8.66 61.10 45.95
CA GLU A 302 8.46 59.64 45.91
C GLU A 302 9.62 58.94 45.20
N PHE A 303 10.08 59.49 44.07
CA PHE A 303 11.22 58.96 43.32
C PHE A 303 12.50 58.92 44.17
N ILE A 304 12.79 59.97 44.94
CA ILE A 304 13.99 60.05 45.77
C ILE A 304 13.92 59.05 46.94
N LYS A 305 12.76 58.90 47.59
CA LYS A 305 12.56 57.91 48.67
C LYS A 305 12.84 56.49 48.20
N ILE A 306 12.29 56.14 47.04
CA ILE A 306 12.46 54.82 46.42
C ILE A 306 13.93 54.52 46.11
N ILE A 307 14.67 55.48 45.54
CA ILE A 307 16.09 55.29 45.22
C ILE A 307 16.96 55.17 46.49
N LYS A 308 16.55 55.82 47.58
CA LYS A 308 17.22 55.75 48.89
C LYS A 308 16.85 54.52 49.72
N GLY A 309 15.80 53.79 49.33
CA GLY A 309 15.33 52.60 50.05
C GLY A 309 14.47 52.90 51.29
N GLU A 310 13.88 54.10 51.35
CA GLU A 310 12.90 54.54 52.36
C GLU A 310 11.46 54.23 51.93
#